data_AF-A0A5B8XR58-F1
#
_entry.id   AF-A0A5B8XR58-F1
#
_cell.length_a   1.000
_cell.length_b   1.000
_cell.length_c   1.000
_cell.angle_alpha   90.00
_cell.angle_beta   90.00
_cell.angle_gamma   90.00
#
_symmetry.space_group_name_H-M   'P 1'
#
loop_
_entity.id
_entity.type
_entity.pdbx_description
1 polymer ?
#
loop_
_entity_poly.entity_id
_entity_poly.type
_entity_poly.pdbx_seq_one_letter_code
_entity_poly.pdbx_strand_id
1 'polypeptide(L)'
;MKNLSLCLVTGAAILAAMPAFAQDTQFVPDEDIALIEDEERQGFDGLLTIGANLNFTSNSNVVGQSDGYSTLFGLSLKGGLDYLYKKHEIRNTLSIQESFARTPVIDEFVKNSDVLEFESLYNYFFLKWVGAFGRLSVQTSILPSEAVSADPTAYAITRLDGTVENESTTRLALADAFSPLTLNESVGAFLEPLRSEAINASFRLGFGARQTFANGVLAANDNADTPEIEIVELDNVIQAGAEAFLGAKGKFYDKRISYEAGATALIPFLNNDDTDRSATDLMRYGLNASLSTNVFSWMALTYDLRIIKDPQLIDATQIQNGLLLTFNYSFIERDGGTAGPSADELLAEAQRKLAEAEEECAELRENAQEARSEAEDAKIQEMEKEHQQKLLEEQQRIQQEELKKQEEQAPVEGETTPPAEGTTPPAEEPVAPAPE
;
A
#
# COMPACT_ATOMS: atom_id res chain seq x y z
N MET A 1 -31.25 -66.73 16.59
CA MET A 1 -30.94 -65.92 15.40
C MET A 1 -31.77 -64.65 15.49
N LYS A 2 -31.19 -63.57 16.02
CA LYS A 2 -31.82 -62.25 16.12
C LYS A 2 -30.86 -61.27 15.45
N ASN A 3 -31.36 -60.56 14.45
CA ASN A 3 -30.62 -59.60 13.65
C ASN A 3 -30.33 -58.36 14.50
N LEU A 4 -29.04 -58.05 14.64
CA LEU A 4 -28.53 -56.82 15.22
C LEU A 4 -27.76 -56.10 14.11
N SER A 5 -28.45 -55.26 13.35
CA SER A 5 -27.81 -54.30 12.44
C SER A 5 -27.84 -52.94 13.12
N LEU A 6 -26.74 -52.62 13.80
CA LEU A 6 -26.43 -51.29 14.29
C LEU A 6 -25.42 -50.69 13.30
N CYS A 7 -25.91 -50.00 12.28
CA CYS A 7 -25.07 -49.13 11.46
C CYS A 7 -24.91 -47.81 12.20
N LEU A 8 -23.80 -47.67 12.93
CA LEU A 8 -23.31 -46.38 13.41
C LEU A 8 -22.54 -45.75 12.24
N VAL A 9 -23.18 -44.82 11.53
CA VAL A 9 -22.49 -43.94 10.56
C VAL A 9 -22.22 -42.65 11.30
N THR A 10 -21.07 -42.56 11.96
CA THR A 10 -20.53 -41.31 12.49
C THR A 10 -19.84 -40.59 11.32
N GLY A 11 -20.62 -39.81 10.57
CA GLY A 11 -20.08 -38.85 9.62
C GLY A 11 -19.50 -37.68 10.39
N ALA A 12 -18.18 -37.65 10.59
CA ALA A 12 -17.48 -36.47 11.07
C ALA A 12 -17.48 -35.43 9.94
N ALA A 13 -18.49 -34.57 9.91
CA ALA A 13 -18.49 -33.38 9.07
C ALA A 13 -17.39 -32.45 9.58
N ILE A 14 -16.24 -32.46 8.90
CA ILE A 14 -15.18 -31.46 9.12
C ILE A 14 -15.65 -30.20 8.41
N LEU A 15 -16.41 -29.38 9.14
CA LEU A 15 -16.83 -28.07 8.68
C LEU A 15 -15.65 -27.10 8.83
N ALA A 16 -15.26 -26.51 7.71
CA ALA A 16 -14.39 -25.34 7.72
C ALA A 16 -15.25 -24.15 8.14
N ALA A 17 -15.43 -23.98 9.46
CA ALA A 17 -15.95 -22.71 9.98
C ALA A 17 -14.95 -21.62 9.53
N MET A 18 -15.46 -20.64 8.79
CA MET A 18 -14.63 -19.51 8.37
C MET A 18 -14.36 -18.62 9.57
N PRO A 19 -13.09 -18.33 9.92
CA PRO A 19 -12.75 -17.45 11.03
C PRO A 19 -13.61 -16.19 10.97
N ALA A 20 -14.36 -15.95 12.04
CA ALA A 20 -14.52 -14.57 12.43
C ALA A 20 -13.09 -14.17 12.80
N PHE A 21 -12.59 -13.15 12.12
CA PHE A 21 -11.25 -12.65 12.34
C PHE A 21 -11.04 -12.50 13.84
N ALA A 22 -10.12 -13.28 14.40
CA ALA A 22 -9.62 -13.01 15.74
C ALA A 22 -8.90 -11.68 15.62
N GLN A 23 -9.69 -10.60 15.74
CA GLN A 23 -9.26 -9.23 15.57
C GLN A 23 -8.00 -9.08 16.38
N ASP A 24 -6.93 -8.69 15.73
CA ASP A 24 -5.66 -8.60 16.39
C ASP A 24 -5.83 -7.60 17.52
N THR A 25 -5.79 -8.09 18.75
CA THR A 25 -5.88 -7.21 19.92
C THR A 25 -4.56 -6.49 20.16
N GLN A 26 -3.64 -6.56 19.21
CA GLN A 26 -2.45 -5.73 19.18
C GLN A 26 -2.87 -4.27 18.95
N PHE A 27 -3.25 -3.62 20.06
CA PHE A 27 -3.53 -2.19 20.15
C PHE A 27 -2.29 -1.32 19.87
N VAL A 28 -1.13 -1.94 19.66
CA VAL A 28 0.13 -1.30 19.29
C VAL A 28 0.89 -2.22 18.32
N PRO A 29 1.35 -1.79 17.14
CA PRO A 29 2.24 -2.63 16.36
C PRO A 29 3.63 -2.53 16.98
N ASP A 30 4.27 -3.67 17.09
CA ASP A 30 5.60 -3.81 17.66
C ASP A 30 6.69 -3.59 16.61
N GLU A 31 6.51 -2.63 15.69
CA GLU A 31 7.59 -2.22 14.78
C GLU A 31 8.52 -1.24 15.48
N ASP A 32 9.84 -1.38 15.28
CA ASP A 32 10.84 -0.57 15.98
C ASP A 32 10.58 0.91 15.70
N ILE A 33 10.21 1.69 16.72
CA ILE A 33 10.35 3.15 16.66
C ILE A 33 11.77 3.40 16.17
N ALA A 34 11.92 4.04 15.00
CA ALA A 34 13.24 4.17 14.42
C ALA A 34 14.13 4.92 15.42
N LEU A 35 15.37 4.47 15.54
CA LEU A 35 16.31 5.07 16.49
C LEU A 35 16.53 6.53 16.07
N ILE A 36 15.91 7.47 16.79
CA ILE A 36 16.31 8.90 16.82
C ILE A 36 17.61 9.03 17.64
N GLU A 37 18.53 8.09 17.46
CA GLU A 37 19.90 8.27 17.92
C GLU A 37 20.69 9.10 16.93
N ASP A 38 20.28 9.08 15.66
CA ASP A 38 20.87 9.83 14.57
C ASP A 38 19.96 11.03 14.24
N GLU A 39 20.26 12.21 14.79
CA GLU A 39 19.52 13.46 14.47
C GLU A 39 19.54 13.78 12.97
N GLU A 40 20.45 13.14 12.23
CA GLU A 40 20.61 13.22 10.79
C GLU A 40 19.54 12.40 10.03
N ARG A 41 18.88 11.42 10.66
CA ARG A 41 17.82 10.63 10.02
C ARG A 41 16.52 11.44 9.94
N GLN A 42 16.33 12.09 8.80
CA GLN A 42 15.11 12.82 8.46
C GLN A 42 14.61 12.41 7.08
N GLY A 43 13.30 12.44 6.89
CA GLY A 43 12.66 12.14 5.60
C GLY A 43 11.75 10.93 5.65
N PHE A 44 11.52 10.35 4.47
CA PHE A 44 10.66 9.19 4.28
C PHE A 44 11.49 7.89 4.24
N ASP A 45 10.99 6.84 4.89
CA ASP A 45 11.54 5.49 4.86
C ASP A 45 10.42 4.51 4.46
N GLY A 46 10.68 3.68 3.45
CA GLY A 46 9.68 2.85 2.80
C GLY A 46 9.87 1.37 3.11
N LEU A 47 8.79 0.61 3.06
CA LEU A 47 8.81 -0.86 3.10
C LEU A 47 7.86 -1.41 2.05
N LEU A 48 8.29 -2.42 1.31
CA LEU A 48 7.39 -3.21 0.48
C LEU A 48 7.86 -4.66 0.46
N THR A 49 7.07 -5.54 1.09
CA THR A 49 7.35 -6.97 1.19
C THR A 49 6.16 -7.76 0.65
N ILE A 50 6.44 -8.73 -0.20
CA ILE A 50 5.49 -9.79 -0.55
C ILE A 50 5.91 -11.08 0.16
N GLY A 51 4.93 -11.82 0.65
CA GLY A 51 5.12 -13.06 1.36
C GLY A 51 4.17 -14.16 0.89
N ALA A 52 4.62 -15.39 0.99
CA ALA A 52 3.79 -16.58 0.93
C ALA A 52 3.98 -17.36 2.24
N ASN A 53 2.92 -17.89 2.83
CA ASN A 53 2.97 -18.59 4.10
C ASN A 53 2.34 -19.98 3.99
N LEU A 54 2.93 -20.94 4.71
CA LEU A 54 2.34 -22.22 5.04
C LEU A 54 2.15 -22.23 6.55
N ASN A 55 0.89 -22.27 7.00
CA ASN A 55 0.56 -22.18 8.42
C ASN A 55 -0.05 -23.50 8.89
N PHE A 56 0.48 -24.02 10.00
CA PHE A 56 -0.17 -25.05 10.79
C PHE A 56 -0.71 -24.42 12.07
N THR A 57 -2.04 -24.30 12.16
CA THR A 57 -2.70 -23.63 13.29
C THR A 57 -3.45 -24.63 14.15
N SER A 58 -3.42 -24.41 15.48
CA SER A 58 -4.28 -25.08 16.45
C SER A 58 -5.13 -24.05 17.19
N ASN A 59 -6.45 -24.19 17.08
CA ASN A 59 -7.42 -23.28 17.66
C ASN A 59 -8.22 -23.93 18.78
N SER A 60 -8.55 -23.13 19.80
CA SER A 60 -9.53 -23.48 20.82
C SER A 60 -10.37 -22.25 21.20
N ASN A 61 -11.70 -22.38 21.07
CA ASN A 61 -12.70 -21.36 21.39
C ASN A 61 -12.50 -20.05 20.61
N VAL A 62 -12.08 -20.14 19.35
CA VAL A 62 -11.85 -18.95 18.51
C VAL A 62 -13.10 -18.67 17.70
N VAL A 63 -13.60 -17.43 17.74
CA VAL A 63 -14.82 -17.04 17.02
C VAL A 63 -14.68 -17.39 15.53
N GLY A 64 -15.65 -18.15 15.02
CA GLY A 64 -15.71 -18.59 13.62
C GLY A 64 -14.58 -19.52 13.14
N GLN A 65 -13.57 -19.88 13.94
CA GLN A 65 -12.64 -20.94 13.54
C GLN A 65 -13.09 -22.27 14.13
N SER A 66 -12.95 -23.35 13.37
CA SER A 66 -13.16 -24.68 13.93
C SER A 66 -12.02 -25.02 14.90
N ASP A 67 -12.40 -25.57 16.05
CA ASP A 67 -11.45 -26.13 16.99
C ASP A 67 -10.71 -27.32 16.35
N GLY A 68 -9.40 -27.40 16.55
CA GLY A 68 -8.56 -28.45 15.98
C GLY A 68 -7.37 -27.92 15.22
N TYR A 69 -6.87 -28.73 14.27
CA TYR A 69 -5.67 -28.45 13.49
C TYR A 69 -6.03 -28.17 12.02
N SER A 70 -5.43 -27.13 11.46
CA SER A 70 -5.59 -26.77 10.05
C SER A 70 -4.24 -26.50 9.38
N THR A 71 -4.16 -26.85 8.09
CA THR A 71 -3.03 -26.46 7.22
C THR A 71 -3.53 -25.43 6.22
N LEU A 72 -2.89 -24.28 6.20
CA LEU A 72 -3.31 -23.12 5.41
C LEU A 72 -2.17 -22.71 4.48
N PHE A 73 -2.53 -22.27 3.27
CA PHE A 73 -1.63 -21.59 2.36
C PHE A 73 -2.08 -20.13 2.25
N GLY A 74 -1.18 -19.18 2.39
CA GLY A 74 -1.52 -17.77 2.27
C GLY A 74 -0.52 -16.94 1.51
N LEU A 75 -0.99 -15.77 1.09
CA LEU A 75 -0.24 -14.70 0.49
C LEU A 75 -0.36 -13.48 1.40
N SER A 76 0.70 -12.69 1.48
CA SER A 76 0.71 -11.44 2.23
C SER A 76 1.42 -10.36 1.44
N LEU A 77 0.88 -9.15 1.45
CA LEU A 77 1.53 -7.94 0.97
C LEU A 77 1.60 -6.96 2.12
N LYS A 78 2.80 -6.48 2.44
CA LYS A 78 3.02 -5.50 3.49
C LYS A 78 3.74 -4.28 2.92
N GLY A 79 3.08 -3.14 2.96
CA GLY A 79 3.63 -1.83 2.62
C GLY A 79 3.82 -0.99 3.87
N GLY A 80 4.86 -0.16 3.91
CA GLY A 80 5.12 0.78 4.99
C GLY A 80 5.66 2.10 4.45
N LEU A 81 5.26 3.21 5.08
CA LEU A 81 5.81 4.54 4.85
C LEU A 81 5.95 5.26 6.17
N ASP A 82 7.19 5.41 6.61
CA ASP A 82 7.57 6.11 7.82
C ASP A 82 8.07 7.50 7.43
N TYR A 83 7.72 8.53 8.21
CA TYR A 83 8.19 9.89 8.06
C TYR A 83 8.79 10.34 9.39
N LEU A 84 10.07 10.72 9.35
CA LEU A 84 10.84 11.14 10.52
C LEU A 84 11.27 12.60 10.37
N TYR A 85 10.94 13.42 11.36
CA TYR A 85 11.39 14.79 11.43
C TYR A 85 11.58 15.25 12.87
N LYS A 86 12.84 15.39 13.29
CA LYS A 86 13.22 15.81 14.65
C LYS A 86 12.60 14.90 15.72
N LYS A 87 11.59 15.42 16.44
CA LYS A 87 10.87 14.73 17.52
C LYS A 87 9.55 14.11 17.07
N HIS A 88 9.26 14.16 15.76
CA HIS A 88 8.03 13.66 15.17
C HIS A 88 8.35 12.41 14.35
N GLU A 89 7.57 11.37 14.56
CA GLU A 89 7.57 10.16 13.76
C GLU A 89 6.12 9.86 13.37
N ILE A 90 5.88 9.68 12.08
CA ILE A 90 4.61 9.17 11.56
C ILE A 90 4.91 7.86 10.85
N ARG A 91 4.28 6.77 11.25
CA ARG A 91 4.38 5.47 10.59
C ARG A 91 3.04 5.11 9.99
N ASN A 92 3.05 4.72 8.72
CA ASN A 92 1.88 4.16 8.07
C ASN A 92 2.21 2.75 7.60
N THR A 93 1.37 1.79 7.92
CA THR A 93 1.52 0.40 7.50
C THR A 93 0.23 -0.05 6.83
N LEU A 94 0.36 -0.68 5.66
CA LEU A 94 -0.73 -1.34 4.95
C LEU A 94 -0.39 -2.83 4.85
N SER A 95 -1.23 -3.68 5.40
CA SER A 95 -1.11 -5.14 5.30
C SER A 95 -2.33 -5.71 4.58
N ILE A 96 -2.08 -6.60 3.63
CA ILE A 96 -3.08 -7.44 2.98
C ILE A 96 -2.65 -8.87 3.22
N GLN A 97 -3.51 -9.70 3.78
CA GLN A 97 -3.25 -11.11 4.02
C GLN A 97 -4.45 -11.94 3.57
N GLU A 98 -4.20 -12.83 2.62
CA GLU A 98 -5.18 -13.82 2.17
C GLU A 98 -4.65 -15.21 2.49
N SER A 99 -5.51 -16.11 2.97
CA SER A 99 -5.18 -17.51 3.14
C SER A 99 -6.31 -18.39 2.69
N PHE A 100 -5.96 -19.57 2.20
CA PHE A 100 -6.83 -20.58 1.64
C PHE A 100 -6.52 -21.91 2.32
N ALA A 101 -7.57 -22.64 2.66
CA ALA A 101 -7.50 -24.01 3.13
C ALA A 101 -7.94 -24.95 2.00
N ARG A 102 -7.32 -26.11 1.92
CA ARG A 102 -7.84 -27.25 1.14
C ARG A 102 -7.92 -28.44 2.08
N THR A 103 -9.11 -28.95 2.29
CA THR A 103 -9.33 -30.12 3.16
C THR A 103 -9.60 -31.36 2.29
N PRO A 104 -9.37 -32.58 2.78
CA PRO A 104 -9.73 -33.78 2.02
C PRO A 104 -11.24 -33.92 1.77
N VAL A 105 -12.07 -33.24 2.58
CA VAL A 105 -13.54 -33.32 2.52
C VAL A 105 -14.09 -32.36 1.45
N ILE A 106 -13.41 -31.24 1.22
CA ILE A 106 -13.80 -30.22 0.24
C ILE A 106 -12.70 -30.12 -0.82
N ASP A 107 -12.94 -30.63 -2.03
CA ASP A 107 -11.96 -30.66 -3.12
C ASP A 107 -11.81 -29.31 -3.85
N GLU A 108 -11.91 -28.22 -3.11
CA GLU A 108 -11.68 -26.86 -3.58
C GLU A 108 -10.88 -26.06 -2.55
N PHE A 109 -10.24 -24.99 -3.01
CA PHE A 109 -9.60 -24.03 -2.11
C PHE A 109 -10.69 -23.13 -1.53
N VAL A 110 -10.89 -23.25 -0.23
CA VAL A 110 -11.83 -22.42 0.53
C VAL A 110 -11.04 -21.28 1.15
N LYS A 111 -11.51 -20.04 0.96
CA LYS A 111 -10.92 -18.86 1.61
C LYS A 111 -10.97 -19.09 3.12
N ASN A 112 -9.82 -19.07 3.77
CA ASN A 112 -9.74 -19.21 5.21
C ASN A 112 -9.57 -17.85 5.87
N SER A 113 -8.69 -16.96 5.38
CA SER A 113 -8.51 -15.62 5.97
C SER A 113 -8.38 -14.59 4.87
N ASP A 114 -8.83 -13.38 5.14
CA ASP A 114 -8.78 -12.22 4.26
C ASP A 114 -8.79 -10.94 5.11
N VAL A 115 -7.62 -10.36 5.31
CA VAL A 115 -7.41 -9.21 6.16
C VAL A 115 -6.76 -8.10 5.36
N LEU A 116 -7.45 -6.98 5.27
CA LEU A 116 -6.92 -5.67 4.92
C LEU A 116 -6.78 -4.86 6.21
N GLU A 117 -5.56 -4.45 6.52
CA GLU A 117 -5.26 -3.62 7.67
C GLU A 117 -4.48 -2.39 7.23
N PHE A 118 -4.94 -1.22 7.67
CA PHE A 118 -4.20 0.03 7.58
C PHE A 118 -3.98 0.57 8.98
N GLU A 119 -2.73 0.85 9.32
CA GLU A 119 -2.37 1.51 10.58
C GLU A 119 -1.62 2.82 10.31
N SER A 120 -1.96 3.85 11.08
CA SER A 120 -1.21 5.09 11.20
C SER A 120 -0.87 5.35 12.67
N LEU A 121 0.43 5.48 12.98
CA LEU A 121 0.95 5.78 14.31
C LEU A 121 1.75 7.07 14.25
N TYR A 122 1.40 8.02 15.10
CA TYR A 122 2.15 9.26 15.31
C TYR A 122 2.78 9.26 16.69
N ASN A 123 4.09 9.41 16.77
CA ASN A 123 4.84 9.57 18.01
C ASN A 123 5.47 10.97 18.09
N TYR A 124 5.34 11.60 19.26
CA TYR A 124 6.02 12.83 19.62
C TYR A 124 6.96 12.61 20.81
N PHE A 125 8.26 12.74 20.60
CA PHE A 125 9.28 12.44 21.61
C PHE A 125 9.58 13.65 22.50
N PHE A 126 9.25 13.57 23.79
CA PHE A 126 9.74 14.52 24.79
C PHE A 126 11.23 14.27 25.08
N LEU A 127 11.55 12.98 25.28
CA LEU A 127 12.88 12.39 25.49
C LEU A 127 13.07 11.22 24.52
N LYS A 128 14.30 10.71 24.38
CA LYS A 128 14.59 9.55 23.51
C LYS A 128 13.80 8.27 23.87
N TRP A 129 13.24 8.19 25.07
CA TRP A 129 12.52 7.02 25.58
C TRP A 129 11.13 7.38 26.16
N VAL A 130 10.68 8.64 26.05
CA VAL A 130 9.34 9.06 26.54
C VAL A 130 8.72 10.00 25.54
N GLY A 131 7.45 9.79 25.24
CA GLY A 131 6.69 10.65 24.36
C GLY A 131 5.18 10.53 24.52
N ALA A 132 4.48 11.30 23.70
CA ALA A 132 3.05 11.15 23.46
C ALA A 132 2.83 10.43 22.13
N PHE A 133 1.74 9.69 22.01
CA PHE A 133 1.38 9.04 20.76
C PHE A 133 -0.11 9.18 20.43
N GLY A 134 -0.42 9.05 19.14
CA GLY A 134 -1.75 8.83 18.62
C GLY A 134 -1.73 7.70 17.60
N ARG A 135 -2.69 6.79 17.64
CA ARG A 135 -2.81 5.65 16.73
C ARG A 135 -4.20 5.60 16.12
N LEU A 136 -4.25 5.23 14.85
CA LEU A 136 -5.44 4.86 14.09
C LEU A 136 -5.16 3.53 13.41
N SER A 137 -6.03 2.54 13.61
CA SER A 137 -5.97 1.23 12.95
C SER A 137 -7.34 0.92 12.36
N VAL A 138 -7.36 0.55 11.09
CA VAL A 138 -8.55 0.16 10.33
C VAL A 138 -8.32 -1.26 9.84
N GLN A 139 -9.21 -2.19 10.18
CA GLN A 139 -9.13 -3.58 9.77
C GLN A 139 -10.45 -4.02 9.14
N THR A 140 -10.39 -4.74 8.01
CA THR A 140 -11.56 -5.25 7.31
C THR A 140 -11.20 -6.45 6.40
N SER A 141 -12.18 -7.14 5.85
CA SER A 141 -12.00 -8.12 4.76
C SER A 141 -12.07 -7.45 3.39
N ILE A 142 -11.38 -7.93 2.34
CA ILE A 142 -11.51 -7.37 0.98
C ILE A 142 -12.63 -8.08 0.20
N LEU A 143 -12.75 -9.38 0.39
CA LEU A 143 -13.65 -10.27 -0.32
C LEU A 143 -14.79 -10.73 0.59
N PRO A 144 -15.96 -11.11 0.03
CA PRO A 144 -17.01 -11.75 0.79
C PRO A 144 -16.55 -13.07 1.43
N SER A 145 -17.15 -13.44 2.55
CA SER A 145 -16.85 -14.68 3.29
C SER A 145 -18.08 -15.61 3.29
N GLU A 146 -17.86 -16.93 3.15
CA GLU A 146 -18.91 -17.94 3.01
C GLU A 146 -18.60 -19.20 3.86
N ALA A 147 -19.51 -19.71 4.69
CA ALA A 147 -19.34 -21.05 5.22
C ALA A 147 -19.52 -22.07 4.09
N VAL A 148 -18.50 -22.90 3.83
CA VAL A 148 -18.52 -23.92 2.78
C VAL A 148 -18.55 -25.31 3.41
N SER A 149 -19.52 -26.13 3.01
CA SER A 149 -19.66 -27.52 3.43
C SER A 149 -19.72 -28.46 2.22
N ALA A 150 -19.24 -29.69 2.39
CA ALA A 150 -19.25 -30.70 1.31
C ALA A 150 -20.66 -31.21 1.00
N ASP A 151 -21.48 -31.39 2.03
CA ASP A 151 -22.89 -31.78 1.93
C ASP A 151 -23.80 -30.62 2.34
N PRO A 152 -25.06 -30.57 1.85
CA PRO A 152 -26.04 -29.61 2.31
C PRO A 152 -26.16 -29.64 3.84
N THR A 153 -25.85 -28.52 4.48
CA THR A 153 -25.82 -28.37 5.92
C THR A 153 -26.99 -27.49 6.35
N ALA A 154 -27.69 -27.89 7.41
CA ALA A 154 -28.78 -27.11 7.97
C ALA A 154 -28.20 -26.06 8.94
N TYR A 155 -28.53 -24.79 8.68
CA TYR A 155 -28.15 -23.64 9.48
C TYR A 155 -29.38 -23.03 10.13
N ALA A 156 -29.28 -22.75 11.43
CA ALA A 156 -30.26 -21.98 12.18
C ALA A 156 -29.67 -20.58 12.45
N ILE A 157 -30.11 -19.59 11.68
CA ILE A 157 -29.58 -18.22 11.69
C ILE A 157 -30.45 -17.35 12.60
N THR A 158 -29.91 -16.96 13.75
CA THR A 158 -30.54 -16.04 14.70
C THR A 158 -30.19 -14.61 14.32
N ARG A 159 -31.19 -13.84 13.89
CA ARG A 159 -31.07 -12.43 13.52
C ARG A 159 -31.03 -11.52 14.75
N LEU A 160 -30.61 -10.27 14.56
CA LEU A 160 -30.55 -9.27 15.64
C LEU A 160 -31.92 -8.98 16.30
N ASP A 161 -33.03 -9.18 15.59
CA ASP A 161 -34.38 -9.02 16.14
C ASP A 161 -34.89 -10.27 16.91
N GLY A 162 -34.03 -11.28 17.04
CA GLY A 162 -34.33 -12.56 17.69
C GLY A 162 -35.10 -13.55 16.81
N THR A 163 -35.39 -13.22 15.54
CA THR A 163 -35.99 -14.18 14.62
C THR A 163 -34.97 -15.25 14.23
N VAL A 164 -35.45 -16.47 14.01
CA VAL A 164 -34.62 -17.61 13.58
C VAL A 164 -35.03 -18.03 12.18
N GLU A 165 -34.10 -17.94 11.25
CA GLU A 165 -34.24 -18.41 9.88
C GLU A 165 -33.55 -19.75 9.74
N ASN A 166 -34.15 -20.67 8.98
CA ASN A 166 -33.55 -21.97 8.73
C ASN A 166 -33.21 -22.07 7.24
N GLU A 167 -31.96 -22.37 6.94
CA GLU A 167 -31.47 -22.54 5.58
C GLU A 167 -30.71 -23.86 5.47
N SER A 168 -30.85 -24.57 4.35
CA SER A 168 -30.02 -25.73 4.05
C SER A 168 -29.28 -25.49 2.74
N THR A 169 -27.96 -25.34 2.84
CA THR A 169 -27.10 -24.98 1.72
C THR A 169 -25.71 -25.59 1.90
N THR A 170 -24.95 -25.68 0.81
CA THR A 170 -23.52 -26.01 0.84
C THR A 170 -22.65 -24.76 0.98
N ARG A 171 -23.23 -23.58 0.74
CA ARG A 171 -22.55 -22.28 0.81
C ARG A 171 -23.48 -21.26 1.46
N LEU A 172 -23.14 -20.84 2.67
CA LEU A 172 -23.86 -19.80 3.39
C LEU A 172 -23.01 -18.53 3.39
N ALA A 173 -23.53 -17.42 2.87
CA ALA A 173 -22.84 -16.14 2.96
C ALA A 173 -22.76 -15.68 4.42
N LEU A 174 -21.56 -15.35 4.89
CA LEU A 174 -21.31 -14.93 6.27
C LEU A 174 -21.06 -13.43 6.39
N ALA A 175 -20.36 -12.84 5.43
CA ALA A 175 -20.06 -11.42 5.44
C ALA A 175 -19.87 -10.90 4.01
N ASP A 176 -20.30 -9.67 3.77
CA ASP A 176 -20.02 -8.96 2.53
C ASP A 176 -18.55 -8.50 2.46
N ALA A 177 -18.13 -8.07 1.26
CA ALA A 177 -16.85 -7.40 1.10
C ALA A 177 -16.75 -6.16 2.02
N PHE A 178 -15.56 -5.90 2.56
CA PHE A 178 -15.33 -4.81 3.51
C PHE A 178 -16.13 -4.91 4.82
N SER A 179 -16.50 -6.14 5.22
CA SER A 179 -17.17 -6.44 6.48
C SER A 179 -16.54 -7.63 7.21
N PRO A 180 -16.50 -7.63 8.56
CA PRO A 180 -16.76 -6.48 9.42
C PRO A 180 -15.66 -5.41 9.28
N LEU A 181 -16.01 -4.14 9.50
CA LEU A 181 -15.04 -3.04 9.54
C LEU A 181 -14.72 -2.70 11.00
N THR A 182 -13.45 -2.76 11.38
CA THR A 182 -12.98 -2.44 12.72
C THR A 182 -12.12 -1.20 12.70
N LEU A 183 -12.47 -0.23 13.54
CA LEU A 183 -11.72 1.00 13.77
C LEU A 183 -11.18 0.96 15.20
N ASN A 184 -9.88 1.10 15.37
CA ASN A 184 -9.22 1.26 16.66
C ASN A 184 -8.51 2.61 16.68
N GLU A 185 -8.82 3.43 17.67
CA GLU A 185 -8.22 4.75 17.87
C GLU A 185 -7.60 4.77 19.25
N SER A 186 -6.43 5.39 19.39
CA SER A 186 -5.76 5.49 20.67
C SER A 186 -4.95 6.76 20.78
N VAL A 187 -4.91 7.35 21.97
CA VAL A 187 -4.03 8.47 22.31
C VAL A 187 -3.48 8.31 23.72
N GLY A 188 -2.21 8.60 23.92
CA GLY A 188 -1.60 8.41 25.24
C GLY A 188 -0.15 8.82 25.33
N ALA A 189 0.52 8.25 26.34
CA ALA A 189 1.95 8.37 26.54
C ALA A 189 2.63 7.00 26.37
N PHE A 190 3.87 7.03 25.89
CA PHE A 190 4.69 5.84 25.78
C PHE A 190 6.01 6.01 26.54
N LEU A 191 6.56 4.89 27.00
CA LEU A 191 7.87 4.77 27.61
C LEU A 191 8.62 3.58 26.98
N GLU A 192 9.88 3.79 26.60
CA GLU A 192 10.76 2.77 26.00
C GLU A 192 12.09 2.70 26.76
N PRO A 193 12.11 2.18 28.00
CA PRO A 193 13.27 2.27 28.88
C PRO A 193 14.49 1.49 28.39
N LEU A 194 14.29 0.45 27.56
CA LEU A 194 15.34 -0.36 26.97
C LEU A 194 15.18 -0.31 25.45
N ARG A 195 16.20 0.21 24.75
CA ARG A 195 16.24 0.25 23.29
C ARG A 195 17.58 -0.30 22.84
N SER A 196 17.59 -1.56 22.46
CA SER A 196 18.76 -2.24 21.91
C SER A 196 18.31 -3.30 20.92
N GLU A 197 19.23 -3.76 20.07
CA GLU A 197 18.93 -4.83 19.13
C GLU A 197 18.52 -6.14 19.86
N ALA A 198 19.13 -6.43 21.00
CA ALA A 198 18.86 -7.63 21.79
C ALA A 198 17.54 -7.56 22.55
N ILE A 199 17.14 -6.36 22.97
CA ILE A 199 15.88 -6.11 23.69
C ILE A 199 15.43 -4.66 23.49
N ASN A 200 14.18 -4.51 23.07
CA ASN A 200 13.41 -3.29 23.02
C ASN A 200 12.15 -3.50 23.88
N ALA A 201 12.03 -2.78 24.98
CA ALA A 201 10.90 -2.86 25.90
C ALA A 201 10.05 -1.60 25.79
N SER A 202 8.75 -1.77 25.58
CA SER A 202 7.80 -0.70 25.36
C SER A 202 6.66 -0.76 26.38
N PHE A 203 6.22 0.40 26.83
CA PHE A 203 5.04 0.55 27.68
C PHE A 203 4.21 1.71 27.14
N ARG A 204 2.90 1.52 27.01
CA ARG A 204 1.97 2.60 26.64
C ARG A 204 0.79 2.63 27.60
N LEU A 205 0.34 3.85 27.88
CA LEU A 205 -0.81 4.10 28.73
C LEU A 205 -1.60 5.26 28.11
N GLY A 206 -2.90 5.08 27.94
CA GLY A 206 -3.71 6.06 27.22
C GLY A 206 -5.20 5.80 27.31
N PHE A 207 -5.90 6.39 26.35
CA PHE A 207 -7.31 6.18 26.09
C PHE A 207 -7.47 5.60 24.70
N GLY A 208 -8.27 4.54 24.62
CA GLY A 208 -8.55 3.83 23.38
C GLY A 208 -10.04 3.85 23.09
N ALA A 209 -10.40 3.92 21.81
CA ALA A 209 -11.74 3.67 21.32
C ALA A 209 -11.70 2.56 20.25
N ARG A 210 -12.73 1.74 20.22
CA ARG A 210 -12.91 0.65 19.28
C ARG A 210 -14.33 0.64 18.77
N GLN A 211 -14.47 0.56 17.46
CA GLN A 211 -15.76 0.48 16.77
C GLN A 211 -15.67 -0.68 15.79
N THR A 212 -16.49 -1.71 15.96
CA THR A 212 -16.64 -2.81 15.00
C THR A 212 -18.01 -2.67 14.37
N PHE A 213 -18.04 -2.39 13.07
CA PHE A 213 -19.26 -2.36 12.28
C PHE A 213 -19.48 -3.76 11.70
N ALA A 214 -20.39 -4.51 12.31
CA ALA A 214 -20.63 -5.92 12.01
C ALA A 214 -22.09 -6.23 11.63
N ASN A 215 -22.92 -5.21 11.41
CA ASN A 215 -24.30 -5.40 10.98
C ASN A 215 -24.41 -6.29 9.73
N GLY A 216 -25.22 -7.34 9.78
CA GLY A 216 -25.36 -8.33 8.70
C GLY A 216 -24.26 -9.40 8.65
N VAL A 217 -23.22 -9.31 9.50
CA VAL A 217 -22.18 -10.34 9.60
C VAL A 217 -22.70 -11.49 10.44
N LEU A 218 -22.52 -12.71 9.96
CA LEU A 218 -22.92 -13.94 10.61
C LEU A 218 -21.70 -14.64 11.22
N ALA A 219 -21.83 -15.11 12.46
CA ALA A 219 -20.81 -15.88 13.16
C ALA A 219 -21.36 -17.22 13.64
N ALA A 220 -20.54 -18.26 13.59
CA ALA A 220 -20.89 -19.55 14.17
C ALA A 220 -20.99 -19.44 15.70
N ASN A 221 -22.10 -19.88 16.26
CA ASN A 221 -22.36 -20.00 17.69
C ASN A 221 -22.99 -21.37 17.97
N ASP A 222 -22.30 -22.40 17.50
CA ASP A 222 -22.84 -23.76 17.42
C ASP A 222 -22.98 -24.44 18.79
N ASN A 223 -24.13 -25.07 19.01
CA ASN A 223 -24.39 -25.91 20.17
C ASN A 223 -24.29 -27.39 19.78
N ALA A 224 -23.35 -28.11 20.38
CA ALA A 224 -23.14 -29.52 20.08
C ALA A 224 -24.36 -30.43 20.39
N ASP A 225 -25.35 -29.93 21.15
CA ASP A 225 -26.59 -30.63 21.46
C ASP A 225 -27.70 -30.44 20.40
N THR A 226 -27.53 -29.54 19.43
CA THR A 226 -28.48 -29.30 18.33
C THR A 226 -28.03 -29.97 17.02
N PRO A 227 -28.96 -30.43 16.17
CA PRO A 227 -28.60 -31.03 14.89
C PRO A 227 -28.27 -30.00 13.80
N GLU A 228 -28.82 -28.78 13.88
CA GLU A 228 -28.47 -27.65 13.01
C GLU A 228 -27.23 -26.92 13.53
N ILE A 229 -26.47 -26.32 12.60
CA ILE A 229 -25.41 -25.38 12.97
C ILE A 229 -26.05 -24.05 13.33
N GLU A 230 -25.87 -23.64 14.56
CA GLU A 230 -26.37 -22.35 15.04
C GLU A 230 -25.44 -21.21 14.60
N ILE A 231 -26.03 -20.23 13.93
CA ILE A 231 -25.37 -19.03 13.42
C ILE A 231 -26.06 -17.82 14.06
N VAL A 232 -25.28 -16.83 14.50
CA VAL A 232 -25.80 -15.59 15.07
C VAL A 232 -25.35 -14.40 14.23
N GLU A 233 -26.27 -13.47 13.99
CA GLU A 233 -25.95 -12.17 13.41
C GLU A 233 -25.28 -11.29 14.47
N LEU A 234 -24.14 -10.68 14.11
CA LEU A 234 -23.37 -9.81 14.98
C LEU A 234 -23.94 -8.38 14.93
N ASP A 235 -23.98 -7.73 16.10
CA ASP A 235 -24.27 -6.29 16.18
C ASP A 235 -22.96 -5.49 16.15
N ASN A 236 -23.09 -4.19 15.91
CA ASN A 236 -21.98 -3.26 16.04
C ASN A 236 -21.48 -3.24 17.48
N VAL A 237 -20.17 -3.17 17.65
CA VAL A 237 -19.52 -3.08 18.97
C VAL A 237 -18.83 -1.74 19.08
N ILE A 238 -19.18 -0.93 20.07
CA ILE A 238 -18.59 0.37 20.34
C ILE A 238 -18.08 0.38 21.77
N GLN A 239 -16.78 0.59 21.94
CA GLN A 239 -16.12 0.68 23.24
C GLN A 239 -15.18 1.88 23.28
N ALA A 240 -15.09 2.54 24.43
CA ALA A 240 -13.99 3.46 24.72
C ALA A 240 -13.60 3.37 26.19
N GLY A 241 -12.30 3.44 26.45
CA GLY A 241 -11.74 3.01 27.71
C GLY A 241 -10.35 3.53 28.01
N ALA A 242 -9.88 3.23 29.22
CA ALA A 242 -8.48 3.34 29.55
C ALA A 242 -7.75 2.14 28.98
N GLU A 243 -6.63 2.36 28.32
CA GLU A 243 -5.82 1.31 27.70
C GLU A 243 -4.40 1.29 28.26
N ALA A 244 -3.85 0.08 28.34
CA ALA A 244 -2.46 -0.16 28.69
C ALA A 244 -1.86 -1.22 27.77
N PHE A 245 -0.59 -1.01 27.41
CA PHE A 245 0.22 -1.96 26.67
C PHE A 245 1.58 -2.12 27.34
N LEU A 246 2.06 -3.37 27.39
CA LEU A 246 3.40 -3.73 27.78
C LEU A 246 3.95 -4.70 26.74
N GLY A 247 5.07 -4.37 26.11
CA GLY A 247 5.71 -5.17 25.08
C GLY A 247 7.21 -5.31 25.29
N ALA A 248 7.77 -6.42 24.82
CA ALA A 248 9.19 -6.63 24.71
C ALA A 248 9.49 -7.44 23.46
N LYS A 249 10.50 -7.02 22.71
CA LYS A 249 10.97 -7.72 21.51
C LYS A 249 12.48 -7.64 21.40
N GLY A 250 13.08 -8.48 20.58
CA GLY A 250 14.51 -8.40 20.34
C GLY A 250 15.00 -9.42 19.33
N LYS A 251 16.28 -9.29 19.00
CA LYS A 251 16.99 -10.14 18.05
C LYS A 251 18.26 -10.67 18.71
N PHE A 252 18.53 -11.95 18.59
CA PHE A 252 19.76 -12.56 19.06
C PHE A 252 20.31 -13.57 18.04
N TYR A 253 21.54 -14.03 18.27
CA TYR A 253 22.25 -14.95 17.38
C TYR A 253 22.41 -14.39 15.96
N ASP A 254 23.08 -13.24 15.84
CA ASP A 254 23.31 -12.52 14.59
C ASP A 254 22.02 -12.25 13.79
N LYS A 255 20.98 -11.75 14.48
CA LYS A 255 19.64 -11.45 13.91
C LYS A 255 18.89 -12.65 13.33
N ARG A 256 19.37 -13.87 13.55
CA ARG A 256 18.70 -15.08 13.05
C ARG A 256 17.46 -15.43 13.84
N ILE A 257 17.45 -15.13 15.14
CA ILE A 257 16.29 -15.40 15.99
C ILE A 257 15.75 -14.07 16.48
N SER A 258 14.46 -13.83 16.24
CA SER A 258 13.71 -12.72 16.81
C SER A 258 12.60 -13.24 17.72
N TYR A 259 12.33 -12.50 18.78
CA TYR A 259 11.24 -12.78 19.70
C TYR A 259 10.42 -11.52 19.94
N GLU A 260 9.15 -11.72 20.27
CA GLU A 260 8.21 -10.68 20.63
C GLU A 260 7.28 -11.24 21.72
N ALA A 261 6.96 -10.42 22.70
CA ALA A 261 5.95 -10.73 23.71
C ALA A 261 5.25 -9.44 24.10
N GLY A 262 3.93 -9.46 24.12
CA GLY A 262 3.11 -8.30 24.44
C GLY A 262 1.89 -8.66 25.27
N ALA A 263 1.41 -7.67 26.00
CA ALA A 263 0.20 -7.72 26.79
C ALA A 263 -0.57 -6.40 26.62
N THR A 264 -1.83 -6.50 26.25
CA THR A 264 -2.76 -5.36 26.14
C THR A 264 -3.91 -5.51 27.10
N ALA A 265 -4.42 -4.38 27.58
CA ALA A 265 -5.64 -4.30 28.37
C ALA A 265 -6.43 -3.05 28.00
N LEU A 266 -7.75 -3.18 27.87
CA LEU A 266 -8.69 -2.09 27.68
C LEU A 266 -9.82 -2.23 28.72
N ILE A 267 -9.99 -1.21 29.56
CA ILE A 267 -11.07 -1.13 30.54
C ILE A 267 -12.12 -0.14 29.98
N PRO A 268 -13.22 -0.62 29.38
CA PRO A 268 -14.19 0.25 28.75
C PRO A 268 -15.09 0.94 29.79
N PHE A 269 -15.11 2.27 29.78
CA PHE A 269 -16.05 3.07 30.57
C PHE A 269 -17.21 3.61 29.72
N LEU A 270 -17.06 3.62 28.39
CA LEU A 270 -18.15 3.76 27.43
C LEU A 270 -18.25 2.45 26.66
N ASN A 271 -19.46 1.89 26.59
CA ASN A 271 -19.74 0.73 25.77
C ASN A 271 -21.23 0.67 25.40
N ASN A 272 -21.57 -0.12 24.39
CA ASN A 272 -22.95 -0.39 23.98
C ASN A 272 -23.45 -1.78 24.41
N ASP A 273 -22.93 -2.34 25.50
CA ASP A 273 -23.42 -3.60 26.05
C ASP A 273 -24.84 -3.45 26.60
N ASP A 274 -25.73 -4.37 26.23
CA ASP A 274 -27.15 -4.39 26.64
C ASP A 274 -27.38 -5.17 27.94
N THR A 275 -26.37 -5.91 28.41
CA THR A 275 -26.46 -6.78 29.59
C THR A 275 -26.03 -6.12 30.91
N ASP A 276 -25.84 -4.80 30.94
CA ASP A 276 -25.48 -3.99 32.12
C ASP A 276 -24.26 -4.54 32.88
N ARG A 277 -23.27 -5.08 32.14
CA ARG A 277 -22.03 -5.61 32.72
C ARG A 277 -21.14 -4.47 33.21
N SER A 278 -20.40 -4.71 34.29
CA SER A 278 -19.47 -3.71 34.81
C SER A 278 -18.27 -3.51 33.87
N ALA A 279 -17.61 -2.34 33.96
CA ALA A 279 -16.40 -2.05 33.17
C ALA A 279 -15.29 -3.10 33.35
N THR A 280 -15.22 -3.75 34.52
CA THR A 280 -14.27 -4.83 34.79
C THR A 280 -14.68 -6.16 34.19
N ASP A 281 -15.99 -6.43 34.08
CA ASP A 281 -16.51 -7.64 33.41
C ASP A 281 -16.32 -7.54 31.89
N LEU A 282 -16.35 -6.31 31.37
CA LEU A 282 -16.10 -5.97 29.97
C LEU A 282 -14.62 -5.71 29.64
N MET A 283 -13.72 -5.89 30.62
CA MET A 283 -12.29 -5.69 30.41
C MET A 283 -11.79 -6.65 29.33
N ARG A 284 -11.24 -6.08 28.26
CA ARG A 284 -10.58 -6.83 27.20
C ARG A 284 -9.10 -6.92 27.52
N TYR A 285 -8.53 -8.11 27.38
CA TYR A 285 -7.09 -8.29 27.45
C TYR A 285 -6.60 -9.22 26.35
N GLY A 286 -5.37 -8.98 25.93
CA GLY A 286 -4.66 -9.79 24.95
C GLY A 286 -3.26 -10.07 25.43
N LEU A 287 -2.77 -11.28 25.16
CA LEU A 287 -1.37 -11.67 25.28
C LEU A 287 -0.92 -12.21 23.93
N ASN A 288 0.20 -11.71 23.42
CA ASN A 288 0.85 -12.24 22.23
C ASN A 288 2.28 -12.65 22.58
N ALA A 289 2.74 -13.74 21.99
CA ALA A 289 4.15 -14.13 22.01
C ALA A 289 4.52 -14.72 20.66
N SER A 290 5.62 -14.28 20.07
CA SER A 290 6.15 -14.76 18.80
C SER A 290 7.62 -15.11 18.93
N LEU A 291 8.02 -16.22 18.32
CA LEU A 291 9.41 -16.64 18.18
C LEU A 291 9.66 -16.98 16.71
N SER A 292 10.50 -16.20 16.04
CA SER A 292 10.84 -16.39 14.63
C SER A 292 12.32 -16.73 14.46
N THR A 293 12.60 -17.71 13.62
CA THR A 293 13.95 -18.08 13.20
C THR A 293 14.09 -17.97 11.68
N ASN A 294 15.00 -17.12 11.23
CA ASN A 294 15.41 -17.03 9.84
C ASN A 294 16.23 -18.28 9.48
N VAL A 295 15.64 -19.20 8.75
CA VAL A 295 16.33 -20.40 8.23
C VAL A 295 17.20 -19.99 7.04
N PHE A 296 16.65 -19.14 6.17
CA PHE A 296 17.35 -18.44 5.09
C PHE A 296 16.92 -16.97 5.05
N SER A 297 17.59 -16.12 4.26
CA SER A 297 17.17 -14.71 4.09
C SER A 297 15.76 -14.56 3.52
N TRP A 298 15.31 -15.53 2.73
CA TRP A 298 13.99 -15.57 2.10
C TRP A 298 13.00 -16.49 2.82
N MET A 299 13.42 -17.17 3.91
CA MET A 299 12.61 -18.19 4.58
C MET A 299 12.74 -18.11 6.10
N ALA A 300 11.61 -17.89 6.78
CA ALA A 300 11.53 -17.83 8.23
C ALA A 300 10.53 -18.87 8.75
N LEU A 301 10.83 -19.44 9.92
CA LEU A 301 9.91 -20.28 10.69
C LEU A 301 9.50 -19.49 11.94
N THR A 302 8.21 -19.23 12.10
CA THR A 302 7.65 -18.46 13.20
C THR A 302 6.68 -19.32 13.99
N TYR A 303 6.80 -19.30 15.32
CA TYR A 303 5.78 -19.81 16.23
C TYR A 303 5.09 -18.62 16.91
N ASP A 304 3.76 -18.59 16.83
CA ASP A 304 2.92 -17.54 17.39
C ASP A 304 1.95 -18.13 18.41
N LEU A 305 1.87 -17.48 19.57
CA LEU A 305 0.91 -17.75 20.63
C LEU A 305 0.08 -16.48 20.85
N ARG A 306 -1.24 -16.64 20.85
CA ARG A 306 -2.17 -15.54 21.11
C ARG A 306 -3.24 -16.01 22.10
N ILE A 307 -3.46 -15.21 23.13
CA ILE A 307 -4.48 -15.44 24.16
C ILE A 307 -5.30 -14.17 24.27
N ILE A 308 -6.58 -14.25 23.95
CA ILE A 308 -7.47 -13.09 23.92
C ILE A 308 -8.70 -13.38 24.79
N LYS A 309 -9.11 -12.40 25.58
CA LYS A 309 -10.46 -12.36 26.14
C LYS A 309 -11.14 -11.07 25.70
N ASP A 310 -12.25 -11.23 24.96
CA ASP A 310 -13.11 -10.13 24.53
C ASP A 310 -14.56 -10.43 24.91
N PRO A 311 -14.98 -10.03 26.13
CA PRO A 311 -16.30 -10.38 26.67
C PRO A 311 -17.49 -9.92 25.83
N GLN A 312 -17.31 -8.91 24.98
CA GLN A 312 -18.40 -8.41 24.13
C GLN A 312 -18.61 -9.22 22.86
N LEU A 313 -17.57 -9.93 22.41
CA LEU A 313 -17.70 -10.86 21.29
C LEU A 313 -18.06 -12.26 21.79
N ILE A 314 -17.25 -12.81 22.69
CA ILE A 314 -17.49 -14.10 23.34
C ILE A 314 -16.92 -14.04 24.77
N ASP A 315 -17.71 -14.46 25.77
CA ASP A 315 -17.23 -14.61 27.15
C ASP A 315 -16.42 -15.91 27.35
N ALA A 316 -15.39 -16.06 26.54
CA ALA A 316 -14.43 -17.15 26.61
C ALA A 316 -13.02 -16.62 26.37
N THR A 317 -12.03 -17.30 26.96
CA THR A 317 -10.63 -17.05 26.61
C THR A 317 -10.32 -17.84 25.34
N GLN A 318 -9.95 -17.12 24.29
CA GLN A 318 -9.56 -17.68 23.00
C GLN A 318 -8.05 -17.92 23.03
N ILE A 319 -7.63 -19.12 22.64
CA ILE A 319 -6.21 -19.50 22.59
C ILE A 319 -5.89 -19.98 21.18
N GLN A 320 -4.87 -19.36 20.58
CA GLN A 320 -4.39 -19.68 19.24
C GLN A 320 -2.90 -19.98 19.28
N ASN A 321 -2.53 -21.07 18.61
CA ASN A 321 -1.14 -21.45 18.38
C ASN A 321 -0.93 -21.58 16.87
N GLY A 322 0.03 -20.85 16.33
CA GLY A 322 0.41 -20.91 14.92
C GLY A 322 1.85 -21.35 14.77
N LEU A 323 2.13 -22.27 13.84
CA LEU A 323 3.47 -22.51 13.32
C LEU A 323 3.49 -22.15 11.84
N LEU A 324 4.15 -21.05 11.50
CA LEU A 324 4.17 -20.46 10.17
C LEU A 324 5.55 -20.66 9.54
N LEU A 325 5.58 -21.26 8.36
CA LEU A 325 6.71 -21.20 7.46
C LEU A 325 6.44 -20.11 6.41
N THR A 326 7.22 -19.04 6.47
CA THR A 326 7.01 -17.85 5.63
C THR A 326 8.15 -17.68 4.65
N PHE A 327 7.80 -17.49 3.38
CA PHE A 327 8.69 -17.15 2.29
C PHE A 327 8.50 -15.67 1.97
N ASN A 328 9.54 -14.86 2.16
CA ASN A 328 9.44 -13.41 1.99
C ASN A 328 10.38 -12.91 0.89
N TYR A 329 9.90 -11.92 0.14
CA TYR A 329 10.69 -11.14 -0.79
C TYR A 329 10.42 -9.65 -0.57
N SER A 330 11.44 -8.90 -0.17
CA SER A 330 11.37 -7.46 0.04
C SER A 330 11.84 -6.74 -1.22
N PHE A 331 10.96 -5.95 -1.82
CA PHE A 331 11.29 -5.06 -2.94
C PHE A 331 11.95 -3.77 -2.46
N ILE A 332 11.47 -3.27 -1.32
CA ILE A 332 11.99 -2.10 -0.63
C ILE A 332 12.17 -2.55 0.82
N GLU A 333 13.41 -2.62 1.27
CA GLU A 333 13.74 -2.83 2.68
C GLU A 333 13.83 -1.46 3.33
N ARG A 334 13.40 -1.32 4.59
CA ARG A 334 13.71 -0.12 5.35
C ARG A 334 15.22 -0.01 5.45
N ASP A 335 15.78 1.00 4.79
CA ASP A 335 17.23 1.24 4.66
C ASP A 335 17.89 1.53 6.02
N GLY A 336 17.09 1.54 7.10
CA GLY A 336 17.46 2.11 8.38
C GLY A 336 17.72 3.62 8.24
N GLY A 337 17.19 4.25 7.20
CA GLY A 337 17.43 5.65 6.86
C GLY A 337 18.89 5.95 6.57
N THR A 338 19.41 5.57 5.40
CA THR A 338 20.37 6.50 4.76
C THR A 338 19.58 7.79 4.58
N ALA A 339 19.91 8.82 5.36
CA ALA A 339 19.25 10.10 5.29
C ALA A 339 19.17 10.49 3.81
N GLY A 340 17.95 10.52 3.26
CA GLY A 340 17.74 11.18 1.99
C GLY A 340 18.30 12.60 2.11
N PRO A 341 18.70 13.24 0.99
CA PRO A 341 19.21 14.60 1.05
C PRO A 341 18.24 15.45 1.88
N SER A 342 18.77 16.09 2.91
CA SER A 342 17.98 16.90 3.84
C SER A 342 17.17 17.94 3.06
N ALA A 343 16.09 18.46 3.65
CA ALA A 343 15.33 19.54 3.00
C ALA A 343 16.24 20.71 2.57
N ASP A 344 17.29 20.99 3.35
CA ASP A 344 18.30 21.99 3.04
C ASP A 344 19.22 21.59 1.87
N GLU A 345 19.62 20.31 1.78
CA GLU A 345 20.38 19.79 0.63
C GLU A 345 19.54 19.77 -0.66
N LEU A 346 18.27 19.39 -0.58
CA LEU A 346 17.32 19.47 -1.69
C LEU A 346 17.09 20.93 -2.11
N LEU A 347 16.97 21.84 -1.15
CA LEU A 347 16.83 23.27 -1.42
C LEU A 347 18.11 23.82 -2.07
N ALA A 348 19.28 23.44 -1.58
CA ALA A 348 20.57 23.83 -2.15
C ALA A 348 20.76 23.26 -3.56
N GLU A 349 20.36 22.01 -3.80
CA GLU A 349 20.40 21.41 -5.14
C GLU A 349 19.42 22.11 -6.09
N ALA A 350 18.20 22.42 -5.63
CA ALA A 350 17.21 23.16 -6.40
C ALA A 350 17.69 24.58 -6.73
N GLN A 351 18.33 25.26 -5.78
CA GLN A 351 18.94 26.58 -5.98
C GLN A 351 20.10 26.53 -6.98
N ARG A 352 20.95 25.50 -6.91
CA ARG A 352 22.02 25.29 -7.89
C ARG A 352 21.47 25.06 -9.29
N LYS A 353 20.46 24.20 -9.43
CA LYS A 353 19.78 23.94 -10.71
C LYS A 353 19.10 25.19 -11.26
N LEU A 354 18.53 26.03 -10.40
CA LEU A 354 17.95 27.32 -10.81
C LEU A 354 19.04 28.28 -11.33
N ALA A 355 20.18 28.39 -10.64
CA ALA A 355 21.29 29.23 -11.06
C ALA A 355 21.89 28.76 -12.40
N GLU A 356 22.08 27.44 -12.58
CA GLU A 356 22.53 26.85 -13.84
C GLU A 356 21.54 27.16 -14.98
N ALA A 357 20.23 27.05 -14.72
CA ALA A 357 19.21 27.38 -15.71
C ALA A 357 19.15 28.88 -16.05
N GLU A 358 19.43 29.76 -15.07
CA GLU A 358 19.53 31.21 -15.29
C GLU A 358 20.75 31.58 -16.14
N GLU A 359 21.89 30.92 -15.91
CA GLU A 359 23.11 31.08 -16.71
C GLU A 359 22.89 30.60 -18.17
N GLU A 360 22.30 29.42 -18.35
CA GLU A 360 21.93 28.90 -19.67
C GLU A 360 20.94 29.84 -20.39
N CYS A 361 19.95 30.39 -19.68
CA CYS A 361 19.02 31.38 -20.23
C CYS A 361 19.71 32.69 -20.61
N ALA A 362 20.76 33.10 -19.89
CA ALA A 362 21.53 34.30 -20.20
C ALA A 362 22.36 34.10 -21.47
N GLU A 363 23.05 32.96 -21.59
CA GLU A 363 23.82 32.59 -22.79
C GLU A 363 22.92 32.50 -24.02
N LEU A 364 21.75 31.87 -23.91
CA LEU A 364 20.77 31.82 -25.00
C LEU A 364 20.26 33.21 -25.40
N ARG A 365 20.14 34.16 -24.46
CA ARG A 365 19.76 35.55 -24.77
C ARG A 365 20.88 36.31 -25.47
N GLU A 366 22.12 36.11 -25.07
CA GLU A 366 23.30 36.70 -25.73
C GLU A 366 23.42 36.17 -27.17
N ASN A 367 23.39 34.85 -27.35
CA ASN A 367 23.39 34.21 -28.67
C ASN A 367 22.22 34.69 -29.56
N ALA A 368 21.02 34.88 -28.97
CA ALA A 368 19.89 35.42 -29.71
C ALA A 368 20.03 36.91 -30.06
N GLN A 369 20.74 37.70 -29.25
CA GLN A 369 21.07 39.09 -29.56
C GLN A 369 22.13 39.18 -30.65
N GLU A 370 23.20 38.37 -30.57
CA GLU A 370 24.22 38.26 -31.61
C GLU A 370 23.59 37.86 -32.95
N ALA A 371 22.79 36.80 -32.98
CA ALA A 371 22.08 36.35 -34.17
C ALA A 371 21.13 37.43 -34.74
N ARG A 372 20.51 38.26 -33.88
CA ARG A 372 19.71 39.41 -34.32
C ARG A 372 20.57 40.51 -34.94
N SER A 373 21.72 40.84 -34.33
CA SER A 373 22.64 41.82 -34.90
C SER A 373 23.23 41.36 -36.23
N GLU A 374 23.64 40.11 -36.35
CA GLU A 374 24.12 39.53 -37.61
C GLU A 374 23.03 39.54 -38.69
N ALA A 375 21.78 39.22 -38.31
CA ALA A 375 20.65 39.30 -39.23
C ALA A 375 20.32 40.74 -39.67
N GLU A 376 20.50 41.74 -38.79
CA GLU A 376 20.34 43.16 -39.14
C GLU A 376 21.46 43.63 -40.08
N ASP A 377 22.71 43.28 -39.79
CA ASP A 377 23.87 43.60 -40.64
C ASP A 377 23.75 42.94 -42.03
N ALA A 378 23.30 41.68 -42.09
CA ALA A 378 23.04 40.99 -43.35
C ALA A 378 21.96 41.72 -44.18
N LYS A 379 20.87 42.19 -43.54
CA LYS A 379 19.84 43.00 -44.21
C LYS A 379 20.37 44.33 -44.71
N ILE A 380 21.24 45.00 -43.96
CA ILE A 380 21.87 46.25 -44.38
C ILE A 380 22.74 46.01 -45.62
N GLN A 381 23.58 44.97 -45.60
CA GLN A 381 24.42 44.59 -46.75
C GLN A 381 23.58 44.22 -47.99
N GLU A 382 22.44 43.55 -47.79
CA GLU A 382 21.50 43.23 -48.86
C GLU A 382 20.88 44.50 -49.46
N MET A 383 20.41 45.42 -48.63
CA MET A 383 19.90 46.73 -49.08
C MET A 383 20.97 47.57 -49.81
N GLU A 384 22.22 47.53 -49.35
CA GLU A 384 23.33 48.21 -50.02
C GLU A 384 23.63 47.60 -51.40
N LYS A 385 23.64 46.27 -51.51
CA LYS A 385 23.78 45.56 -52.80
C LYS A 385 22.65 45.92 -53.75
N GLU A 386 21.40 45.89 -53.28
CA GLU A 386 20.24 46.32 -54.07
C GLU A 386 20.37 47.78 -54.52
N HIS A 387 20.84 48.67 -53.65
CA HIS A 387 21.03 50.08 -53.99
C HIS A 387 22.14 50.28 -55.03
N GLN A 388 23.28 49.59 -54.88
CA GLN A 388 24.36 49.60 -55.88
C GLN A 388 23.89 49.04 -57.23
N GLN A 389 23.10 47.97 -57.21
CA GLN A 389 22.52 47.41 -58.43
C GLN A 389 21.60 48.41 -59.11
N LYS A 390 20.71 49.08 -58.36
CA LYS A 390 19.83 50.14 -58.91
C LYS A 390 20.63 51.29 -59.51
N LEU A 391 21.72 51.72 -58.87
CA LEU A 391 22.61 52.75 -59.43
C LEU A 391 23.30 52.29 -60.71
N LEU A 392 23.73 51.03 -60.79
CA LEU A 392 24.32 50.44 -61.98
C LEU A 392 23.30 50.37 -63.13
N GLU A 393 22.08 49.91 -62.84
CA GLU A 393 20.96 49.88 -63.79
C GLU A 393 20.60 51.30 -64.29
N GLU A 394 20.61 52.29 -63.40
CA GLU A 394 20.37 53.69 -63.78
C GLU A 394 21.50 54.25 -64.67
N GLN A 395 22.77 53.96 -64.37
CA GLN A 395 23.90 54.34 -65.22
C GLN A 395 23.82 53.68 -66.60
N GLN A 396 23.47 52.39 -66.66
CA GLN A 396 23.26 51.68 -67.92
C GLN A 396 22.11 52.30 -68.71
N ARG A 397 21.00 52.65 -68.04
CA ARG A 397 19.88 53.35 -68.69
C ARG A 397 20.31 54.68 -69.28
N ILE A 398 21.09 55.49 -68.54
CA ILE A 398 21.62 56.76 -69.04
C ILE A 398 22.53 56.54 -70.25
N GLN A 399 23.44 55.57 -70.21
CA GLN A 399 24.31 55.23 -71.35
C GLN A 399 23.51 54.76 -72.57
N GLN A 400 22.46 53.97 -72.37
CA GLN A 400 21.57 53.54 -73.45
C GLN A 400 20.77 54.70 -74.04
N GLU A 401 20.30 55.64 -73.22
CA GLU A 401 19.65 56.87 -73.70
C GLU A 401 20.62 57.77 -74.48
N GLU A 402 21.88 57.87 -74.05
CA GLU A 402 22.92 58.58 -74.80
C GLU A 402 23.27 57.89 -76.13
N LEU A 403 23.38 56.56 -76.15
CA LEU A 403 23.56 55.77 -77.37
C LEU A 403 22.39 55.94 -78.32
N LYS A 404 21.15 55.88 -77.84
CA LYS A 404 19.97 56.14 -78.68
C LYS A 404 19.93 57.55 -79.24
N LYS A 405 20.35 58.56 -78.47
CA LYS A 405 20.51 59.94 -78.98
C LYS A 405 21.62 60.05 -80.04
N GLN A 406 22.67 59.23 -79.95
CA GLN A 406 23.69 59.14 -81.00
C GLN A 406 23.18 58.39 -82.24
N GLU A 407 22.38 57.34 -82.07
CA GLU A 407 21.76 56.59 -83.17
C GLU A 407 20.66 57.40 -83.88
N GLU A 408 19.86 58.22 -83.17
CA GLU A 408 18.90 59.17 -83.79
C GLU A 408 19.58 60.29 -84.60
N GLN A 409 20.90 60.48 -84.48
CA GLN A 409 21.70 61.40 -85.30
C GLN A 409 22.46 60.71 -86.45
N ALA A 410 22.35 59.38 -86.59
CA ALA A 410 22.97 58.63 -87.68
C ALA A 410 21.94 58.29 -88.77
N PRO A 411 22.24 58.55 -90.07
CA PRO A 411 21.29 58.31 -91.15
C PRO A 411 21.03 56.83 -91.37
N VAL A 412 19.74 56.52 -91.57
CA VAL A 412 19.19 55.21 -91.94
C VAL A 412 19.66 54.82 -93.35
N GLU A 413 20.59 53.88 -93.44
CA GLU A 413 20.89 52.99 -94.57
C GLU A 413 21.35 51.66 -93.93
N GLY A 414 20.89 50.46 -94.23
CA GLY A 414 20.22 49.86 -95.38
C GLY A 414 20.33 48.32 -95.23
N GLU A 415 19.31 47.62 -95.70
CA GLU A 415 19.22 46.20 -96.12
C GLU A 415 20.38 45.22 -95.84
N THR A 416 20.07 44.04 -95.29
CA THR A 416 20.05 42.76 -96.04
C THR A 416 19.64 41.54 -95.19
N THR A 417 19.16 40.51 -95.89
CA THR A 417 18.23 39.42 -95.49
C THR A 417 18.96 38.04 -95.33
N PRO A 418 18.27 36.87 -95.25
CA PRO A 418 18.26 35.87 -94.15
C PRO A 418 19.21 34.65 -94.34
N PRO A 419 19.28 33.66 -93.41
CA PRO A 419 18.61 32.35 -93.62
C PRO A 419 18.13 31.60 -92.34
N ALA A 420 17.01 30.87 -92.40
CA ALA A 420 16.83 29.39 -92.36
C ALA A 420 17.33 28.65 -91.09
N GLU A 421 16.47 28.13 -90.20
CA GLU A 421 15.66 26.87 -90.23
C GLU A 421 16.39 25.63 -89.63
N GLY A 422 15.76 24.99 -88.63
CA GLY A 422 16.14 23.70 -87.99
C GLY A 422 16.76 23.85 -86.59
N THR A 423 16.42 23.13 -85.51
CA THR A 423 15.68 21.86 -85.29
C THR A 423 15.51 21.68 -83.76
N THR A 424 14.33 21.26 -83.28
CA THR A 424 14.05 20.61 -81.96
C THR A 424 14.92 19.37 -81.75
N PRO A 425 15.22 18.86 -80.51
CA PRO A 425 14.26 18.34 -79.48
C PRO A 425 14.82 18.41 -78.02
N PRO A 426 14.53 17.48 -77.06
CA PRO A 426 13.29 17.08 -76.38
C PRO A 426 13.32 17.37 -74.85
N ALA A 427 12.25 16.95 -74.16
CA ALA A 427 12.02 16.97 -72.71
C ALA A 427 12.96 16.08 -71.86
N GLU A 428 13.17 16.46 -70.59
CA GLU A 428 13.53 15.57 -69.46
C GLU A 428 13.19 16.25 -68.09
N GLU A 429 12.14 15.76 -67.41
CA GLU A 429 12.10 15.57 -65.94
C GLU A 429 12.89 14.27 -65.63
N PRO A 430 13.45 13.94 -64.42
CA PRO A 430 12.88 14.05 -63.05
C PRO A 430 13.96 14.44 -61.97
N VAL A 431 13.77 14.54 -60.64
CA VAL A 431 13.60 13.47 -59.61
C VAL A 431 13.57 14.14 -58.21
N ALA A 432 12.69 13.65 -57.34
CA ALA A 432 12.65 13.93 -55.90
C ALA A 432 13.62 13.02 -55.10
N PRO A 433 14.14 13.44 -53.93
CA PRO A 433 14.51 12.51 -52.87
C PRO A 433 13.36 12.34 -51.86
N ALA A 434 13.18 11.08 -51.47
CA ALA A 434 12.23 10.54 -50.50
C ALA A 434 12.48 11.02 -49.06
N PRO A 435 11.53 10.78 -48.13
CA PRO A 435 11.69 11.11 -46.72
C PRO A 435 12.48 10.04 -45.97
N GLU A 436 13.07 10.43 -44.84
CA GLU A 436 13.27 9.55 -43.69
C GLU A 436 12.44 10.07 -42.51
#